data_AF-A5C694-F1
#
_entry.id   AF-A5C694-F1
#
_cell.length_a   1.000
_cell.length_b   1.000
_cell.length_c   1.000
_cell.angle_alpha   90.00
_cell.angle_beta   90.00
_cell.angle_gamma   90.00
#
_symmetry.space_group_name_H-M   'P 1'
#
loop_
_entity.id
_entity.type
_entity.pdbx_description
1 polymer ?
#
loop_
_entity_poly.entity_id
_entity_poly.type
_entity_poly.pdbx_seq_one_letter_code
_entity_poly.pdbx_strand_id
1 'polypeptide(L)'
;MANRLRNRSTDCGRLVEEETETIVEMITWFTDIVNGLEALGKTYKESEKVMKILMSLPSKWHTKVTTIQEAKDLTKLPMEELIGSLMRYEINLTKKLQ
;
A
#
# COMPACT_ATOMS: atom_id res chain seq x y z
N MET A 1 19.79 14.22 -9.95
CA MET A 1 18.56 13.43 -10.18
C MET A 1 18.77 12.08 -9.53
N ALA A 2 18.34 11.90 -8.28
CA ALA A 2 18.64 10.69 -7.52
C ALA A 2 17.57 9.62 -7.75
N ASN A 3 17.88 8.64 -8.58
CA ASN A 3 17.20 7.34 -8.59
C ASN A 3 17.41 6.68 -7.22
N ARG A 4 16.39 6.70 -6.36
CA ARG A 4 16.33 5.85 -5.16
C ARG A 4 15.37 4.69 -5.42
N LEU A 5 15.85 3.69 -6.15
CA LEU A 5 15.22 2.37 -6.15
C LEU A 5 15.60 1.70 -4.82
N ARG A 6 14.69 1.77 -3.84
CA ARG A 6 14.85 1.06 -2.56
C ARG A 6 14.58 -0.44 -2.79
N ASN A 7 15.65 -1.22 -2.97
CA ASN A 7 15.58 -2.68 -3.00
C ASN A 7 15.17 -3.21 -1.62
N ARG A 8 13.99 -3.82 -1.51
CA ARG A 8 13.65 -4.67 -0.35
C ARG A 8 14.37 -6.01 -0.51
N SER A 9 15.66 -6.04 -0.20
CA SER A 9 16.38 -7.29 -0.02
C SER A 9 15.91 -7.91 1.30
N THR A 10 15.33 -9.10 1.25
CA THR A 10 15.08 -9.96 2.40
C THR A 10 16.43 -10.35 3.00
N ASP A 11 16.93 -9.58 3.96
CA ASP A 11 18.01 -10.05 4.82
C ASP A 11 17.44 -10.51 6.16
N CYS A 12 17.73 -11.76 6.47
CA CYS A 12 17.18 -12.52 7.57
C CYS A 12 17.92 -12.14 8.85
N GLY A 13 17.40 -11.17 9.60
CA GLY A 13 17.88 -10.88 10.95
C GLY A 13 17.55 -9.46 11.38
N ARG A 14 16.63 -9.33 12.34
CA ARG A 14 16.12 -8.07 12.94
C ARG A 14 15.04 -7.39 12.10
N LEU A 15 13.81 -7.88 12.27
CA LEU A 15 12.59 -7.14 11.93
C LEU A 15 12.50 -5.92 12.86
N VAL A 16 13.19 -4.83 12.51
CA VAL A 16 12.64 -3.52 12.81
C VAL A 16 11.56 -3.35 11.75
N GLU A 17 10.32 -3.71 12.08
CA GLU A 17 9.17 -3.15 11.39
C GLU A 17 9.38 -1.64 11.51
N GLU A 18 9.83 -0.95 10.45
CA GLU A 18 9.91 0.50 10.48
C GLU A 18 8.47 1.00 10.65
N GLU A 19 8.12 1.30 11.90
CA GLU A 19 6.79 1.74 12.33
C GLU A 19 6.37 3.07 11.68
N THR A 20 7.29 3.70 10.94
CA THR A 20 7.25 5.09 10.50
C THR A 20 6.76 5.32 9.08
N GLU A 21 6.53 4.29 8.26
CA GLU A 21 5.93 4.53 6.94
C GLU A 21 4.42 4.73 7.08
N THR A 22 3.99 5.96 6.80
CA THR A 22 2.58 6.32 6.67
C THR A 22 1.97 5.66 5.44
N ILE A 23 0.66 5.50 5.43
CA ILE A 23 -0.06 4.99 4.28
C ILE A 23 0.15 5.88 3.05
N VAL A 24 0.31 7.19 3.26
CA VAL A 24 0.56 8.17 2.21
C VAL A 24 1.91 7.92 1.55
N GLU A 25 2.97 7.67 2.33
CA GLU A 25 4.29 7.34 1.80
C GLU A 25 4.27 6.03 1.00
N MET A 26 3.59 5.00 1.54
CA MET A 26 3.43 3.71 0.86
C MET A 26 2.68 3.84 -0.48
N ILE A 27 1.59 4.60 -0.53
CA ILE A 27 0.81 4.84 -1.75
C ILE A 27 1.63 5.67 -2.76
N THR A 28 2.36 6.68 -2.30
CA THR A 28 3.21 7.52 -3.15
C THR A 28 4.28 6.66 -3.82
N TRP A 29 5.00 5.86 -3.03
CA TRP A 29 6.00 4.92 -3.53
C TRP A 29 5.42 3.92 -4.54
N PHE A 30 4.25 3.35 -4.24
CA PHE A 30 3.58 2.42 -5.15
C PHE A 30 3.24 3.09 -6.49
N THR A 31 2.75 4.34 -6.43
CA THR A 31 2.40 5.13 -7.60
C THR A 31 3.62 5.43 -8.46
N ASP A 32 4.75 5.80 -7.86
CA ASP A 32 6.01 6.04 -8.56
C ASP A 32 6.50 4.78 -9.31
N ILE A 33 6.38 3.61 -8.69
CA ILE A 33 6.73 2.33 -9.33
C ILE A 33 5.79 2.03 -10.50
N VAL A 34 4.47 2.18 -10.31
CA VAL A 34 3.50 1.92 -11.37
C VAL A 34 3.73 2.86 -12.56
N ASN A 35 3.98 4.14 -12.30
CA ASN A 35 4.26 5.13 -13.34
C ASN A 35 5.57 4.81 -14.08
N GLY A 36 6.61 4.39 -13.35
CA GLY A 36 7.87 3.95 -13.96
C GLY A 36 7.70 2.71 -14.85
N LEU A 37 6.90 1.74 -14.41
CA LEU A 37 6.59 0.54 -15.20
C LEU A 37 5.75 0.86 -16.43
N GLU A 38 4.79 1.77 -16.30
CA GLU A 38 3.96 2.25 -17.40
C GLU A 38 4.80 2.95 -18.48
N ALA A 39 5.78 3.77 -18.08
CA ALA A 39 6.75 4.37 -18.98
C ALA A 39 7.63 3.33 -19.73
N LEU A 40 7.79 2.13 -19.16
CA LEU A 40 8.48 0.99 -19.78
C LEU A 40 7.53 0.10 -20.60
N GLY A 41 6.27 0.49 -20.78
CA GLY A 41 5.26 -0.24 -21.55
C GLY A 41 4.52 -1.32 -20.78
N LYS A 42 4.73 -1.43 -19.45
CA LYS A 42 4.00 -2.37 -18.60
C LYS A 42 2.89 -1.65 -17.84
N THR A 43 1.66 -1.82 -18.30
CA THR A 43 0.47 -1.26 -17.66
C THR A 43 -0.19 -2.27 -16.72
N TYR A 44 -0.92 -1.75 -15.73
CA TYR A 44 -1.76 -2.54 -14.83
C TYR A 44 -3.18 -1.99 -14.86
N LYS A 45 -4.17 -2.88 -14.84
CA LYS A 45 -5.56 -2.49 -14.62
C LYS A 45 -5.74 -1.96 -13.20
N GLU A 46 -6.75 -1.13 -13.00
CA GLU A 46 -7.03 -0.56 -11.68
C GLU A 46 -7.25 -1.62 -10.60
N SER A 47 -7.97 -2.69 -10.92
CA SER A 47 -8.17 -3.83 -10.01
C SER A 47 -6.85 -4.53 -9.62
N GLU A 48 -5.90 -4.63 -10.54
CA GLU A 48 -4.57 -5.18 -10.27
C GLU A 48 -3.77 -4.23 -9.36
N LYS A 49 -3.88 -2.91 -9.57
CA LYS A 49 -3.26 -1.90 -8.70
C LYS A 49 -3.82 -2.00 -7.28
N VAL A 50 -5.15 -2.08 -7.13
CA VAL A 50 -5.85 -2.27 -5.84
C VAL A 50 -5.37 -3.49 -5.09
N MET A 51 -5.32 -4.66 -5.75
CA MET A 51 -4.81 -5.88 -5.11
C MET A 51 -3.35 -5.76 -4.69
N LYS A 52 -2.49 -5.19 -5.55
CA LYS A 52 -1.07 -5.02 -5.23
C LYS A 52 -0.84 -4.07 -4.05
N ILE A 53 -1.59 -2.98 -3.95
CA ILE A 53 -1.54 -2.08 -2.79
C ILE A 53 -1.85 -2.87 -1.52
N LEU A 54 -3.01 -3.56 -1.48
CA LEU A 54 -3.42 -4.35 -0.32
C LEU A 54 -2.39 -5.40 0.11
N MET A 55 -1.78 -6.10 -0.86
CA MET A 55 -0.73 -7.10 -0.59
C MET A 55 0.61 -6.50 -0.15
N SER A 56 0.86 -5.22 -0.42
CA SER A 56 2.11 -4.54 -0.05
C SER A 56 2.09 -3.92 1.34
N LEU A 57 0.93 -3.90 2.01
CA LEU A 57 0.75 -3.30 3.32
C LEU A 57 1.40 -4.14 4.43
N PRO A 58 1.99 -3.51 5.46
CA PRO A 58 2.55 -4.21 6.62
C PRO A 58 1.51 -5.04 7.40
N SER A 59 2.03 -5.95 8.24
CA SER A 59 1.27 -6.83 9.15
C SER A 59 0.18 -6.09 9.95
N LYS A 60 0.47 -4.89 10.48
CA LYS A 60 -0.46 -4.04 11.25
C LYS A 60 -1.76 -3.69 10.52
N TRP A 61 -1.80 -3.83 9.19
CA TRP A 61 -2.97 -3.57 8.35
C TRP A 61 -3.80 -4.82 8.03
N HIS A 62 -3.35 -6.03 8.39
CA HIS A 62 -4.00 -7.30 7.99
C HIS A 62 -5.50 -7.35 8.34
N THR A 63 -5.87 -6.91 9.54
CA THR A 63 -7.27 -6.87 9.97
C THR A 63 -8.10 -6.00 9.02
N LYS A 64 -7.59 -4.81 8.67
CA LYS A 64 -8.25 -3.88 7.75
C LYS A 64 -8.32 -4.42 6.33
N VAL A 65 -7.25 -5.06 5.85
CA VAL A 65 -7.20 -5.70 4.53
C VAL A 65 -8.26 -6.79 4.44
N THR A 66 -8.32 -7.67 5.43
CA THR A 66 -9.31 -8.77 5.49
C THR A 66 -10.73 -8.22 5.44
N THR A 67 -11.04 -7.21 6.26
CA THR A 67 -12.37 -6.59 6.24
C THR A 67 -12.72 -5.97 4.88
N ILE A 68 -11.76 -5.37 4.17
CA ILE A 68 -12.00 -4.83 2.82
C ILE A 68 -12.28 -5.97 1.83
N GLN A 69 -11.50 -7.05 1.91
CA GLN A 69 -11.64 -8.22 1.03
C GLN A 69 -12.98 -8.93 1.22
N GLU A 70 -13.48 -9.02 2.45
CA GLU A 70 -14.78 -9.62 2.76
C GLU A 70 -15.96 -8.73 2.38
N ALA A 71 -15.82 -7.41 2.55
CA ALA A 71 -16.93 -6.47 2.37
C ALA A 71 -17.08 -5.94 0.93
N LYS A 72 -16.05 -6.00 0.09
CA LYS A 72 -16.03 -5.34 -1.21
C LYS A 72 -15.55 -6.24 -2.34
N ASP A 73 -16.15 -6.05 -3.52
CA ASP A 73 -15.65 -6.62 -4.77
C ASP A 73 -14.41 -5.81 -5.24
N LEU A 74 -13.21 -6.35 -5.00
CA LEU A 74 -11.95 -5.69 -5.36
C LEU A 74 -11.79 -5.41 -6.85
N THR A 75 -12.53 -6.13 -7.71
CA THR A 75 -12.46 -5.90 -9.16
C THR A 75 -13.18 -4.63 -9.60
N LYS A 76 -14.08 -4.12 -8.75
CA LYS A 76 -14.90 -2.92 -8.98
C LYS A 76 -14.59 -1.79 -8.01
N LEU A 77 -13.72 -2.03 -7.03
CA LEU A 77 -13.34 -1.04 -6.02
C LEU A 77 -12.46 0.06 -6.65
N PRO A 78 -12.91 1.32 -6.69
CA PRO A 78 -12.08 2.41 -7.21
C PRO A 78 -10.86 2.64 -6.31
N MET A 79 -9.72 2.97 -6.92
CA MET A 79 -8.47 3.16 -6.19
C MET A 79 -8.57 4.32 -5.19
N GLU A 80 -9.24 5.40 -5.56
CA GLU A 80 -9.48 6.56 -4.69
C GLU A 80 -10.26 6.19 -3.43
N GLU A 81 -11.27 5.32 -3.57
CA GLU A 81 -12.07 4.84 -2.44
C GLU A 81 -11.24 3.98 -1.49
N LEU A 82 -10.38 3.12 -2.04
CA LEU A 82 -9.43 2.32 -1.26
C LEU A 82 -8.50 3.24 -0.45
N ILE A 83 -7.86 4.21 -1.12
CA ILE A 83 -6.92 5.15 -0.50
C ILE A 83 -7.60 5.90 0.64
N GLY A 84 -8.79 6.46 0.41
CA GLY A 84 -9.55 7.16 1.44
C GLY A 84 -9.93 6.27 2.64
N SER A 85 -10.25 5.00 2.39
CA SER A 85 -10.53 4.01 3.46
C SER A 85 -9.28 3.72 4.32
N LEU A 86 -8.12 3.61 3.70
CA LEU A 86 -6.86 3.33 4.39
C LEU A 86 -6.39 4.55 5.20
N MET A 87 -6.45 5.77 4.63
CA MET A 87 -6.14 7.01 5.36
C MET A 87 -7.03 7.22 6.59
N ARG A 88 -8.33 6.99 6.47
CA ARG A 88 -9.24 7.06 7.63
C ARG A 88 -8.89 6.05 8.72
N TYR A 89 -8.46 4.85 8.32
CA TYR A 89 -8.05 3.82 9.28
C TYR A 89 -6.74 4.18 9.99
N GLU A 90 -5.76 4.74 9.27
CA GLU A 90 -4.51 5.24 9.88
C GLU A 90 -4.79 6.30 10.94
N ILE A 91 -5.61 7.31 10.62
CA ILE A 91 -5.98 8.37 11.57
C ILE A 91 -6.61 7.77 12.83
N ASN A 92 -7.48 6.76 12.67
CA ASN A 92 -8.13 6.09 13.80
C ASN A 92 -7.17 5.21 14.60
N LEU A 93 -6.18 4.57 13.96
CA LEU A 93 -5.11 3.84 14.63
C LEU A 93 -4.26 4.78 15.48
N THR A 94 -3.82 5.90 14.92
CA THR A 94 -3.00 6.90 15.63
C THR A 94 -3.75 7.49 16.83
N LYS A 95 -5.06 7.73 16.70
CA LYS A 95 -5.90 8.20 17.82
C LYS A 95 -6.10 7.18 18.95
N LYS A 96 -6.02 5.88 18.66
CA LYS A 96 -6.15 4.81 19.68
C LYS A 96 -4.86 4.60 20.49
N LEU A 97 -3.75 5.14 20.01
CA LEU A 97 -2.43 5.05 20.66
C LEU A 97 -2.13 6.28 21.54
N GLN A 98 -3.07 7.24 21.65
CA GLN A 98 -3.05 8.38 22.56
C GLN A 98 -4.06 8.18 23.69
#